data_AF-A0AAT9LFE0-F1
#
_entry.id   AF-A0AAT9LFE0-F1
#
_cell.length_a   1.000
_cell.length_b   1.000
_cell.length_c   1.000
_cell.angle_alpha   90.00
_cell.angle_beta   90.00
_cell.angle_gamma   90.00
#
_symmetry.space_group_name_H-M   'P 1'
#
loop_
_entity.id
_entity.type
_entity.pdbx_description
1 polymer ?
#
loop_
_entity_poly.entity_id
_entity_poly.type
_entity_poly.pdbx_seq_one_letter_code
_entity_poly.pdbx_strand_id
1 'polypeptide(L)'
;MSTSFDTWVAALITLAMFSLAIYKENPVYRLAEHAFIGIGAGHAIVTGVQVIQTSGINPLLKNAEYRLLIPMFFGILLFARYSKSYAYLSRLSMSLIVATGAGLGLRGAVQAQFLNQISATFLPLNSINNILIVVGFVTGLTYFIFSTRYTRYLNGKLSVVPRIGRCFLMIAFGASFGNASMGFLSMLIGRVLFLVRDWLGLSSLR
;
A
#
# COMPACT_ATOMS: atom_id res chain seq x y z
N MET A 1 34.09 1.90 10.14
CA MET A 1 33.19 2.02 11.30
C MET A 1 32.66 3.44 11.37
N SER A 2 31.35 3.62 11.27
CA SER A 2 30.70 4.93 11.21
C SER A 2 30.95 5.74 12.50
N THR A 3 31.22 7.03 12.38
CA THR A 3 31.43 7.95 13.52
C THR A 3 30.16 8.71 13.92
N SER A 4 29.08 8.62 13.15
CA SER A 4 27.82 9.33 13.40
C SER A 4 26.95 8.61 14.42
N PHE A 5 26.46 9.35 15.42
CA PHE A 5 25.56 8.81 16.45
C PHE A 5 24.26 8.24 15.86
N ASP A 6 23.71 8.89 14.84
CA ASP A 6 22.44 8.51 14.22
C ASP A 6 22.47 7.12 13.55
N THR A 7 23.58 6.79 12.88
CA THR A 7 23.77 5.48 12.23
C THR A 7 23.95 4.37 13.25
N TRP A 8 24.56 4.64 14.41
CA TRP A 8 24.65 3.69 15.51
C TRP A 8 23.29 3.39 16.13
N VAL A 9 22.47 4.42 16.37
CA VAL A 9 21.10 4.25 16.88
C VAL A 9 20.25 3.47 15.88
N ALA A 10 20.32 3.81 14.59
CA ALA A 10 19.59 3.11 13.54
C ALA A 10 20.04 1.65 13.36
N ALA A 11 21.34 1.36 13.48
CA ALA A 11 21.88 0.01 13.41
C ALA A 11 21.41 -0.85 14.60
N LEU A 12 21.45 -0.30 15.82
CA LEU A 12 20.97 -0.99 17.03
C LEU A 12 19.48 -1.30 16.97
N ILE A 13 18.64 -0.36 16.50
CA ILE A 13 17.19 -0.60 16.32
C ILE A 13 16.95 -1.65 15.24
N THR A 14 17.71 -1.62 14.15
CA THR A 14 17.61 -2.62 13.08
C THR A 14 17.97 -4.01 13.59
N LEU A 15 19.04 -4.14 14.39
CA LEU A 15 19.42 -5.39 15.04
C LEU A 15 18.39 -5.85 16.09
N ALA A 16 17.83 -4.92 16.87
CA ALA A 16 16.77 -5.22 17.83
C ALA A 16 15.54 -5.81 17.14
N MET A 17 15.17 -5.29 15.97
CA MET A 17 14.08 -5.82 15.14
C MET A 17 14.44 -7.19 14.54
N PHE A 18 15.68 -7.39 14.07
CA PHE A 18 16.15 -8.70 13.59
C PHE A 18 16.23 -9.76 14.69
N SER A 19 16.38 -9.37 15.96
CA SER A 19 16.41 -10.32 17.09
C SER A 19 15.16 -11.20 17.16
N LEU A 20 14.00 -10.73 16.69
CA LEU A 20 12.77 -11.53 16.66
C LEU A 20 12.85 -12.71 15.67
N ALA A 21 13.66 -12.59 14.61
CA ALA A 21 13.84 -13.66 13.62
C ALA A 21 14.71 -14.82 14.13
N ILE A 22 15.56 -14.57 15.14
CA ILE A 22 16.53 -15.56 15.66
C ILE A 22 16.13 -16.04 17.06
N TYR A 23 15.56 -15.18 17.90
CA TYR A 23 15.11 -15.49 19.25
C TYR A 23 13.69 -14.98 19.47
N LYS A 24 12.81 -15.89 19.89
CA LYS A 24 11.44 -15.59 20.32
C LYS A 24 11.45 -14.45 21.37
N GLU A 25 10.53 -13.49 21.21
CA GLU A 25 10.30 -12.27 22.05
C GLU A 25 11.37 -11.93 23.11
N ASN A 26 12.40 -11.18 22.71
CA ASN A 26 13.41 -10.61 23.61
C ASN A 26 12.91 -9.26 24.19
N PRO A 27 13.14 -8.91 25.48
CA PRO A 27 12.84 -7.57 26.02
C PRO A 27 13.36 -6.40 25.16
N VAL A 28 14.50 -6.57 24.49
CA VAL A 28 15.07 -5.56 23.59
C VAL A 28 14.16 -5.30 22.38
N TYR A 29 13.53 -6.34 21.83
CA TYR A 29 12.58 -6.21 20.73
C TYR A 29 11.33 -5.45 21.18
N ARG A 30 10.76 -5.79 22.35
CA ARG A 30 9.56 -5.11 22.88
C ARG A 30 9.77 -3.62 23.13
N LEU A 31 10.96 -3.24 23.62
CA LEU A 31 11.31 -1.82 23.78
C LEU A 31 11.31 -1.10 22.42
N ALA A 32 11.98 -1.69 21.42
CA ALA A 32 12.04 -1.11 20.08
C ALA A 32 10.66 -1.06 19.41
N GLU A 33 9.78 -2.03 19.64
CA GLU A 33 8.40 -2.04 19.18
C GLU A 33 7.58 -0.91 19.81
N HIS A 34 7.62 -0.76 21.13
CA HIS A 34 6.93 0.35 21.82
C HIS A 34 7.48 1.72 21.41
N ALA A 35 8.80 1.85 21.23
CA ALA A 35 9.40 3.07 20.72
C ALA A 35 8.92 3.38 19.29
N PHE A 36 8.87 2.39 18.41
CA PHE A 36 8.39 2.55 17.04
C PHE A 36 6.92 2.98 17.00
N ILE A 37 6.04 2.32 17.76
CA ILE A 37 4.62 2.67 17.85
C ILE A 37 4.46 4.07 18.46
N GLY A 38 5.24 4.42 19.48
CA GLY A 38 5.25 5.73 20.12
C GLY A 38 5.66 6.86 19.18
N ILE A 39 6.73 6.66 18.40
CA ILE A 39 7.18 7.61 17.36
C ILE A 39 6.09 7.75 16.29
N GLY A 40 5.50 6.65 15.84
CA GLY A 40 4.40 6.67 14.87
C GLY A 40 3.19 7.46 15.37
N ALA A 41 2.80 7.26 16.63
CA ALA A 41 1.72 8.02 17.27
C ALA A 41 2.05 9.51 17.38
N GLY A 42 3.27 9.86 17.81
CA GLY A 42 3.74 11.24 17.87
C GLY A 42 3.75 11.93 16.51
N HIS A 43 4.29 11.26 15.49
CA HIS A 43 4.28 11.74 14.10
C HIS A 43 2.86 11.95 13.58
N ALA A 44 1.93 11.04 13.88
CA ALA A 44 0.52 11.17 13.51
C ALA A 44 -0.13 12.41 14.13
N ILE A 45 0.16 12.70 15.41
CA ILE A 45 -0.34 13.91 16.08
C ILE A 45 0.21 15.17 15.41
N VAL A 46 1.52 15.25 15.16
CA VAL A 46 2.16 16.40 14.52
C VAL A 46 1.60 16.63 13.11
N THR A 47 1.49 15.56 12.33
CA THR A 47 0.90 15.61 10.99
C THR A 47 -0.55 16.08 11.06
N GLY A 48 -1.33 15.61 12.04
CA GLY A 48 -2.70 16.05 12.27
C GLY A 48 -2.80 17.56 12.53
N VAL A 49 -1.94 18.10 13.41
CA VAL A 49 -1.86 19.55 13.67
C VAL A 49 -1.44 20.31 12.41
N GLN A 50 -0.47 19.80 11.66
CA GLN A 50 0.01 20.43 10.44
C GLN A 50 -1.06 20.45 9.33
N VAL A 51 -1.89 19.41 9.22
CA VAL A 51 -3.04 19.41 8.30
C VAL A 51 -4.08 20.45 8.71
N ILE A 52 -4.37 20.59 10.01
CA ILE A 52 -5.28 21.63 10.51
C ILE A 52 -4.76 23.03 10.16
N GLN A 53 -3.46 23.26 10.29
CA GLN A 53 -2.85 24.54 9.96
C GLN A 53 -2.81 24.80 8.45
N THR A 54 -2.32 23.84 7.66
CA THR A 54 -2.08 24.01 6.22
C THR A 54 -3.35 23.89 5.38
N SER A 55 -4.25 22.99 5.72
CA SER A 55 -5.50 22.75 4.98
C SER A 55 -6.71 23.44 5.62
N GLY A 56 -6.64 23.85 6.89
CA GLY A 56 -7.74 24.55 7.57
C GLY A 56 -7.49 26.05 7.69
N ILE A 57 -6.53 26.44 8.52
CA ILE A 57 -6.38 27.83 8.97
C ILE A 57 -5.74 28.72 7.89
N ASN A 58 -4.65 28.27 7.26
CA ASN A 58 -3.94 29.03 6.23
C ASN A 58 -4.80 29.40 5.01
N PRO A 59 -5.61 28.49 4.42
CA PRO A 59 -6.45 28.85 3.27
C PRO A 59 -7.62 29.76 3.65
N LEU A 60 -8.13 29.70 4.89
CA LEU A 60 -9.15 30.64 5.38
C LEU A 60 -8.59 32.06 5.52
N LEU A 61 -7.36 32.19 6.02
CA LEU A 61 -6.73 33.50 6.25
C LEU A 61 -6.15 34.13 4.98
N LYS A 62 -5.61 33.32 4.05
CA LYS A 62 -4.92 33.84 2.85
C LYS A 62 -5.80 33.89 1.59
N ASN A 63 -6.72 32.94 1.41
CA ASN A 63 -7.50 32.81 0.18
C ASN A 63 -8.98 33.17 0.35
N ALA A 64 -9.43 33.51 1.57
CA ALA A 64 -10.82 33.84 1.90
C ALA A 64 -11.86 32.82 1.40
N GLU A 65 -11.49 31.53 1.34
CA GLU A 65 -12.39 30.48 0.89
C GLU A 65 -13.33 30.03 2.01
N TYR A 66 -14.45 30.74 2.17
CA TYR A 66 -15.48 30.43 3.17
C TYR A 66 -16.07 29.01 3.05
N ARG A 67 -15.88 28.34 1.90
CA ARG A 67 -16.31 26.95 1.68
C ARG A 67 -15.64 25.95 2.64
N LEU A 68 -14.45 26.26 3.14
CA LEU A 68 -13.71 25.42 4.11
C LEU A 68 -14.22 25.52 5.55
N LEU A 69 -15.15 26.43 5.85
CA LEU A 69 -15.80 26.50 7.15
C LEU A 69 -16.64 25.25 7.45
N ILE A 70 -17.27 24.66 6.43
CA ILE A 70 -18.11 23.47 6.59
C ILE A 70 -17.27 22.26 7.07
N PRO A 71 -16.17 21.86 6.38
CA PRO A 71 -15.27 20.83 6.89
C PRO A 71 -14.68 21.14 8.26
N MET A 72 -14.34 22.40 8.54
CA MET A 72 -13.76 22.80 9.83
C MET A 72 -14.76 22.64 10.97
N PHE A 73 -16.02 23.00 10.75
CA PHE A 73 -17.10 22.78 11.71
C PHE A 73 -17.27 21.29 12.04
N PHE A 74 -17.31 20.41 11.03
CA PHE A 74 -17.34 18.96 11.24
C PHE A 74 -16.05 18.44 11.90
N GLY A 75 -14.90 19.07 11.65
CA GLY A 75 -13.64 18.77 12.34
C GLY A 75 -13.70 19.06 13.84
N ILE A 76 -14.26 20.21 14.23
CA ILE A 76 -14.44 20.59 15.64
C ILE A 76 -15.40 19.61 16.34
N LEU A 77 -16.47 19.20 15.66
CA LEU A 77 -17.42 18.20 16.17
C LEU A 77 -16.77 16.84 16.48
N LEU A 78 -15.61 16.50 15.91
CA LEU A 78 -14.89 15.27 16.30
C LEU A 78 -14.37 15.34 17.74
N PHE A 79 -13.97 16.51 18.22
CA PHE A 79 -13.49 16.68 19.60
C PHE A 79 -14.62 16.47 20.63
N ALA A 80 -15.87 16.62 20.22
CA ALA A 80 -17.03 16.28 21.06
C ALA A 80 -17.06 14.78 21.45
N ARG A 81 -16.28 13.92 20.78
CA ARG A 81 -16.05 12.52 21.19
C ARG A 81 -15.49 12.38 22.60
N TYR A 82 -14.68 13.34 23.06
CA TYR A 82 -14.05 13.29 24.39
C TYR A 82 -15.09 13.50 25.51
N SER A 83 -16.23 14.13 25.22
CA SER A 83 -17.33 14.30 26.17
C SER A 83 -18.39 13.22 25.98
N LYS A 84 -18.66 12.42 27.03
CA LYS A 84 -19.67 11.34 27.01
C LYS A 84 -21.08 11.82 26.64
N SER A 85 -21.41 13.10 26.87
CA SER A 85 -22.75 13.66 26.61
C SER A 85 -22.98 14.08 25.15
N TYR A 86 -21.96 14.64 24.48
CA TYR A 86 -22.07 15.14 23.10
C TYR A 86 -21.52 14.18 22.04
N ALA A 87 -21.22 12.93 22.42
CA ALA A 87 -20.66 11.92 21.52
C ALA A 87 -21.54 11.62 20.29
N TYR A 88 -22.85 11.91 20.31
CA TYR A 88 -23.71 11.78 19.13
C TYR A 88 -23.30 12.71 17.98
N LEU A 89 -22.91 13.95 18.29
CA LEU A 89 -22.48 14.95 17.30
C LEU A 89 -21.21 14.49 16.55
N SER A 90 -20.33 13.76 17.21
CA SER A 90 -19.14 13.16 16.57
C SER A 90 -19.50 12.11 15.51
N ARG A 91 -20.67 11.45 15.61
CA ARG A 91 -21.09 10.44 14.61
C ARG A 91 -21.34 11.06 13.23
N LEU A 92 -21.83 12.31 13.18
CA LEU A 92 -22.02 13.03 11.91
C LEU A 92 -20.69 13.25 11.20
N SER A 93 -19.67 13.75 11.91
CA SER A 93 -18.33 13.93 11.37
C SER A 93 -17.68 12.61 10.93
N MET A 94 -17.87 11.54 11.72
CA MET A 94 -17.37 10.21 11.35
C MET A 94 -18.04 9.66 10.10
N SER A 95 -19.35 9.89 9.94
CA SER A 95 -20.07 9.48 8.73
C SER A 95 -19.53 10.19 7.49
N LEU A 96 -19.14 11.47 7.61
CA LEU A 96 -18.53 12.24 6.52
C LEU A 96 -17.14 11.70 6.14
N ILE A 97 -16.30 11.33 7.12
CA ILE A 97 -14.99 10.70 6.88
C ILE A 97 -15.19 9.37 6.13
N VAL A 98 -16.08 8.51 6.63
CA VAL A 98 -16.34 7.19 6.02
C VAL A 98 -16.93 7.34 4.62
N ALA A 99 -17.90 8.25 4.43
CA ALA A 99 -18.50 8.51 3.13
C ALA A 99 -17.47 9.06 2.12
N THR A 100 -16.59 9.96 2.55
CA THR A 100 -15.52 10.50 1.69
C THR A 100 -14.52 9.43 1.33
N GLY A 101 -14.07 8.61 2.30
CA GLY A 101 -13.15 7.51 2.06
C GLY A 101 -13.75 6.44 1.15
N ALA A 102 -15.01 6.06 1.37
CA ALA A 102 -15.72 5.11 0.53
C ALA A 102 -15.96 5.66 -0.88
N GLY A 103 -16.34 6.94 -1.02
CA GLY A 103 -16.58 7.58 -2.32
C GLY A 103 -15.30 7.72 -3.15
N LEU A 104 -14.21 8.19 -2.54
CA LEU A 104 -12.90 8.27 -3.19
C LEU A 104 -12.36 6.88 -3.52
N GLY A 105 -12.51 5.92 -2.60
CA GLY A 105 -12.12 4.53 -2.80
C GLY A 105 -12.87 3.87 -3.95
N LEU A 106 -14.19 4.06 -4.02
CA LEU A 106 -15.02 3.51 -5.09
C LEU A 106 -14.64 4.13 -6.45
N ARG A 107 -14.51 5.46 -6.53
CA ARG A 107 -14.08 6.13 -7.77
C ARG A 107 -12.69 5.66 -8.20
N GLY A 108 -11.75 5.58 -7.25
CA GLY A 108 -10.39 5.12 -7.50
C GLY A 108 -10.35 3.67 -7.97
N ALA A 109 -11.12 2.79 -7.33
CA ALA A 109 -11.24 1.38 -7.71
C ALA A 109 -11.86 1.23 -9.10
N VAL A 110 -12.94 1.95 -9.41
CA VAL A 110 -13.57 1.88 -10.74
C VAL A 110 -12.61 2.39 -11.82
N GLN A 111 -11.96 3.53 -11.59
CA GLN A 111 -11.00 4.08 -12.54
C GLN A 111 -9.81 3.14 -12.74
N ALA A 112 -9.21 2.63 -11.66
CA ALA A 112 -7.99 1.83 -11.74
C ALA A 112 -8.26 0.39 -12.20
N GLN A 113 -9.28 -0.26 -11.65
CA GLN A 113 -9.55 -1.68 -11.88
C GLN A 113 -10.36 -1.94 -13.15
N PHE A 114 -11.21 -1.00 -13.59
CA PHE A 114 -12.01 -1.18 -14.79
C PHE A 114 -11.49 -0.33 -15.94
N LEU A 115 -11.50 1.00 -15.81
CA LEU A 115 -11.20 1.88 -16.94
C LEU A 115 -9.74 1.75 -17.40
N ASN A 116 -8.79 1.87 -16.48
CA ASN A 116 -7.37 1.76 -16.82
C ASN A 116 -7.01 0.35 -17.32
N GLN A 117 -7.61 -0.72 -16.78
CA GLN A 117 -7.36 -2.08 -17.26
C GLN A 117 -7.92 -2.33 -18.68
N ILE A 118 -9.11 -1.79 -18.98
CA ILE A 118 -9.69 -1.84 -20.32
C ILE A 118 -8.80 -1.05 -21.29
N SER A 119 -8.42 0.18 -20.95
CA SER A 119 -7.52 1.00 -21.77
C SER A 119 -6.16 0.34 -21.97
N ALA A 120 -5.59 -0.31 -20.94
CA ALA A 120 -4.32 -1.03 -21.03
C ALA A 120 -4.38 -2.25 -21.97
N THR A 121 -5.58 -2.70 -22.34
CA THR A 121 -5.75 -3.80 -23.30
C THR A 121 -5.81 -3.29 -24.75
N PHE A 122 -6.12 -2.01 -24.98
CA PHE A 122 -6.14 -1.37 -26.31
C PHE A 122 -4.75 -0.93 -26.77
N LEU A 123 -3.78 -1.85 -26.78
CA LEU A 123 -2.41 -1.57 -27.25
C LEU A 123 -2.28 -1.81 -28.77
N PRO A 124 -1.54 -0.95 -29.50
CA PRO A 124 -1.29 -1.18 -30.93
C PRO A 124 -0.47 -2.46 -31.14
N LEU A 125 -0.88 -3.30 -32.10
CA LEU A 125 -0.33 -4.63 -32.36
C LEU A 125 1.03 -4.64 -33.09
N ASN A 126 1.86 -3.62 -32.87
CA ASN A 126 3.14 -3.45 -33.57
C ASN A 126 4.32 -4.16 -32.87
N SER A 127 4.16 -4.56 -31.60
CA SER A 127 5.20 -5.20 -30.80
C SER A 127 4.76 -6.58 -30.33
N ILE A 128 5.71 -7.53 -30.29
CA ILE A 128 5.53 -8.90 -29.78
C ILE A 128 4.94 -8.88 -28.37
N ASN A 129 5.38 -7.93 -27.53
CA ASN A 129 4.88 -7.78 -26.17
C ASN A 129 3.38 -7.41 -26.12
N ASN A 130 2.96 -6.50 -27.00
CA ASN A 130 1.57 -6.05 -27.06
C ASN A 130 0.65 -7.18 -27.56
N ILE A 131 1.11 -7.95 -28.54
CA ILE A 131 0.40 -9.14 -29.04
C ILE A 131 0.24 -10.17 -27.92
N LEU A 132 1.30 -10.42 -27.14
CA LEU A 132 1.28 -11.38 -26.05
C LEU A 132 0.31 -10.97 -24.92
N ILE A 133 0.22 -9.67 -24.61
CA ILE A 133 -0.76 -9.12 -23.66
C ILE A 133 -2.19 -9.34 -24.15
N VAL A 134 -2.49 -8.98 -25.41
CA VAL A 134 -3.84 -9.14 -25.99
C VAL A 134 -4.24 -10.61 -26.06
N VAL A 135 -3.34 -11.49 -26.50
CA VAL A 135 -3.58 -12.94 -26.55
C VAL A 135 -3.76 -13.52 -25.15
N GLY A 136 -2.93 -13.13 -24.19
CA GLY A 136 -3.06 -13.54 -22.79
C GLY A 136 -4.38 -13.11 -22.18
N PHE A 137 -4.84 -11.89 -22.47
CA PHE A 137 -6.13 -11.37 -22.03
C PHE A 137 -7.31 -12.16 -22.61
N VAL A 138 -7.35 -12.37 -23.92
CA VAL A 138 -8.44 -13.10 -24.59
C VAL A 138 -8.50 -14.57 -24.12
N THR A 139 -7.34 -15.24 -24.05
CA THR A 139 -7.27 -16.63 -23.60
C THR A 139 -7.58 -16.77 -22.10
N GLY A 140 -7.18 -15.80 -21.27
CA GLY A 140 -7.51 -15.73 -19.84
C GLY A 140 -9.00 -15.49 -19.58
N LEU A 141 -9.65 -14.57 -20.30
CA LEU A 141 -11.10 -14.37 -20.24
C LEU A 141 -11.85 -15.62 -20.67
N THR A 142 -11.41 -16.26 -21.75
CA THR A 142 -11.96 -17.52 -22.22
C THR A 142 -11.86 -18.59 -21.13
N TYR A 143 -10.72 -18.68 -20.43
CA TYR A 143 -10.58 -19.58 -19.29
C TYR A 143 -11.64 -19.32 -18.21
N PHE A 144 -11.77 -18.08 -17.73
CA PHE A 144 -12.69 -17.75 -16.63
C PHE A 144 -14.17 -17.89 -17.00
N ILE A 145 -14.58 -17.42 -18.19
CA ILE A 145 -15.97 -17.47 -18.65
C ILE A 145 -16.46 -18.92 -18.80
N PHE A 146 -15.59 -19.83 -19.23
CA PHE A 146 -15.95 -21.24 -19.43
C PHE A 146 -15.70 -22.14 -18.19
N SER A 147 -15.20 -21.60 -17.06
CA SER A 147 -14.60 -22.40 -15.97
C SER A 147 -15.56 -23.03 -14.95
N THR A 148 -16.88 -22.81 -14.95
CA THR A 148 -17.70 -23.35 -13.84
C THR A 148 -18.62 -24.52 -14.19
N ARG A 149 -19.01 -24.75 -15.46
CA ARG A 149 -19.79 -25.96 -15.83
C ARG A 149 -19.57 -26.51 -17.25
N TYR A 150 -18.97 -25.76 -18.18
CA TYR A 150 -18.92 -26.15 -19.60
C TYR A 150 -17.67 -26.97 -19.99
N THR A 151 -16.56 -26.85 -19.26
CA THR A 151 -15.33 -27.62 -19.59
C THR A 151 -15.49 -29.13 -19.39
N ARG A 152 -16.42 -29.59 -18.53
CA ARG A 152 -16.67 -31.03 -18.33
C ARG A 152 -17.37 -31.70 -19.53
N TYR A 153 -18.07 -30.92 -20.37
CA TYR A 153 -18.80 -31.42 -21.56
C TYR A 153 -18.08 -31.17 -22.89
N LEU A 154 -17.03 -30.36 -22.93
CA LEU A 154 -16.27 -30.04 -24.14
C LEU A 154 -15.11 -31.03 -24.36
N ASN A 155 -15.42 -32.27 -24.74
CA ASN A 155 -14.45 -33.23 -25.29
C ASN A 155 -14.12 -32.91 -26.76
N GLY A 156 -13.52 -31.75 -27.02
CA GLY A 156 -13.16 -31.32 -28.38
C GLY A 156 -12.04 -30.27 -28.44
N LYS A 157 -11.62 -29.91 -29.67
CA LYS A 157 -10.55 -28.93 -29.98
C LYS A 157 -10.71 -27.56 -29.30
N LEU A 158 -11.94 -27.19 -28.90
CA LEU A 158 -12.22 -25.97 -28.12
C LEU A 158 -11.65 -25.98 -26.69
N SER A 159 -11.25 -27.14 -26.16
CA SER A 159 -10.63 -27.26 -24.82
C SER A 159 -9.18 -26.76 -24.75
N VAL A 160 -8.54 -26.52 -25.90
CA VAL A 160 -7.13 -26.08 -25.98
C VAL A 160 -6.97 -24.61 -25.59
N VAL A 161 -7.91 -23.74 -25.99
CA VAL A 161 -7.83 -22.29 -25.72
C VAL A 161 -7.90 -21.97 -24.22
N PRO A 162 -8.83 -22.56 -23.43
CA PRO A 162 -8.82 -22.39 -21.97
C PRO A 162 -7.58 -22.97 -21.28
N ARG A 163 -6.98 -24.05 -21.83
CA ARG A 163 -5.76 -24.65 -21.26
C ARG A 163 -4.55 -23.73 -21.42
N ILE A 164 -4.43 -23.05 -22.57
CA ILE A 164 -3.43 -22.01 -22.80
C ILE A 164 -3.67 -20.82 -21.86
N GLY A 165 -4.92 -20.37 -21.72
CA GLY A 165 -5.28 -19.30 -20.78
C GLY A 165 -4.91 -19.63 -19.32
N ARG A 166 -5.11 -20.88 -18.88
CA ARG A 166 -4.66 -21.33 -17.55
C ARG A 166 -3.14 -21.22 -17.38
N CYS A 167 -2.37 -21.60 -18.40
CA CYS A 167 -0.91 -21.50 -18.37
C CYS A 167 -0.47 -20.03 -18.24
N PHE A 168 -1.06 -19.13 -19.05
CA PHE A 168 -0.82 -17.69 -18.96
C PHE A 168 -1.14 -17.14 -17.56
N LEU A 169 -2.26 -17.55 -16.97
CA LEU A 169 -2.63 -17.13 -15.61
C LEU A 169 -1.64 -17.63 -14.55
N MET A 170 -1.18 -18.88 -14.65
CA MET A 170 -0.16 -19.42 -13.74
C MET A 170 1.15 -18.63 -13.83
N ILE A 171 1.59 -18.29 -15.05
CA ILE A 171 2.79 -17.48 -15.26
C ILE A 171 2.60 -16.06 -14.70
N ALA A 172 1.47 -15.41 -14.98
CA ALA A 172 1.18 -14.05 -14.52
C ALA A 172 1.09 -13.96 -12.98
N PHE A 173 0.39 -14.90 -12.33
CA PHE A 173 0.34 -14.96 -10.88
C PHE A 173 1.70 -15.30 -10.27
N GLY A 174 2.46 -16.21 -10.88
CA GLY A 174 3.84 -16.52 -10.48
C GLY A 174 4.76 -15.29 -10.54
N ALA A 175 4.68 -14.53 -11.63
CA ALA A 175 5.44 -13.29 -11.78
C ALA A 175 5.03 -12.22 -10.76
N SER A 176 3.72 -12.04 -10.51
CA SER A 176 3.23 -11.11 -9.50
C SER A 176 3.67 -11.49 -8.08
N PHE A 177 3.64 -12.78 -7.75
CA PHE A 177 4.13 -13.30 -6.47
C PHE A 177 5.66 -13.14 -6.35
N GLY A 178 6.39 -13.40 -7.43
CA GLY A 178 7.83 -13.18 -7.50
C GLY A 178 8.21 -11.71 -7.29
N ASN A 179 7.46 -10.79 -7.88
CA ASN A 179 7.66 -9.35 -7.70
C ASN A 179 7.42 -8.92 -6.24
N ALA A 180 6.36 -9.42 -5.60
CA ALA A 180 6.12 -9.14 -4.18
C ALA A 180 7.23 -9.71 -3.28
N SER A 181 7.66 -10.95 -3.54
CA SER A 181 8.76 -11.60 -2.81
C SER A 181 10.09 -10.86 -2.98
N MET A 182 10.38 -10.40 -4.21
CA MET A 182 11.55 -9.59 -4.50
C MET A 182 11.50 -8.25 -3.77
N GLY A 183 10.32 -7.65 -3.61
CA GLY A 183 10.13 -6.45 -2.79
C GLY A 183 10.57 -6.67 -1.34
N PHE A 184 10.17 -7.77 -0.72
CA PHE A 184 10.59 -8.10 0.65
C PHE A 184 12.09 -8.38 0.75
N LEU A 185 12.66 -9.14 -0.18
CA LEU A 185 14.11 -9.40 -0.24
C LEU A 185 14.90 -8.12 -0.46
N SER A 186 14.41 -7.21 -1.31
CA SER A 186 15.04 -5.91 -1.57
C SER A 186 15.08 -5.04 -0.31
N MET A 187 13.97 -5.00 0.45
CA MET A 187 13.93 -4.31 1.75
C MET A 187 14.91 -4.92 2.76
N LEU A 188 15.02 -6.25 2.80
CA LEU A 188 15.96 -6.97 3.66
C LEU A 188 17.41 -6.64 3.28
N ILE A 189 17.75 -6.75 2.00
CA ILE A 189 19.08 -6.42 1.46
C ILE A 189 19.42 -4.97 1.81
N GLY A 190 18.49 -4.03 1.66
CA GLY A 190 18.70 -2.64 2.04
C GLY A 190 19.11 -2.46 3.51
N ARG A 191 18.50 -3.21 4.43
CA ARG A 191 18.85 -3.17 5.87
C ARG A 191 20.18 -3.87 6.17
N VAL A 192 20.47 -5.00 5.52
CA VAL A 192 21.76 -5.69 5.65
C VAL A 192 22.90 -4.84 5.09
N LEU A 193 22.68 -4.20 3.93
CA LEU A 193 23.63 -3.30 3.30
C LEU A 193 23.92 -2.10 4.19
N PHE A 194 22.90 -1.50 4.81
CA PHE A 194 23.06 -0.43 5.80
C PHE A 194 23.94 -0.87 6.99
N LEU A 195 23.73 -2.08 7.52
CA LEU A 195 24.55 -2.60 8.61
C LEU A 195 26.01 -2.85 8.20
N VAL A 196 26.25 -3.38 6.99
CA VAL A 196 27.61 -3.73 6.53
C VAL A 196 28.37 -2.52 6.02
N ARG A 197 27.74 -1.65 5.23
CA ARG A 197 28.36 -0.49 4.60
C ARG A 197 28.39 0.72 5.53
N ASP A 198 27.23 1.14 6.01
CA ASP A 198 27.13 2.41 6.72
C ASP A 198 27.56 2.28 8.18
N TRP A 199 27.24 1.17 8.84
CA TRP A 199 27.59 0.95 10.25
C TRP A 199 29.00 0.36 10.43
N LEU A 200 29.27 -0.83 9.88
CA LEU A 200 30.57 -1.50 9.98
C LEU A 200 31.66 -0.82 9.13
N GLY A 201 31.29 -0.21 8.00
CA GLY A 201 32.26 0.44 7.09
C GLY A 201 33.13 -0.54 6.30
N LEU A 202 32.68 -1.80 6.15
CA LEU A 202 33.47 -2.86 5.54
C LEU A 202 33.52 -2.79 4.00
N SER A 203 32.85 -1.81 3.37
CA SER A 203 32.82 -1.63 1.92
C SER A 203 33.58 -0.41 1.41
N SER A 204 34.52 0.17 2.18
CA SER A 204 35.52 1.07 1.58
C SER A 204 36.60 0.30 0.79
N LEU A 205 36.50 -1.04 0.69
CA LEU A 205 37.36 -1.90 -0.10
C LEU A 205 36.57 -2.56 -1.23
N ARG A 206 36.36 -1.78 -2.30
CA ARG A 206 35.85 -2.12 -3.64
C ARG A 206 34.41 -2.65 -3.76
#